data_AF-A0A314XP45-F1
#
_entry.id   AF-A0A314XP45-F1
#
_cell.length_a   1.000
_cell.length_b   1.000
_cell.length_c   1.000
_cell.angle_alpha   90.00
_cell.angle_beta   90.00
_cell.angle_gamma   90.00
#
_symmetry.space_group_name_H-M   'P 1'
#
loop_
_entity.id
_entity.type
_entity.pdbx_description
1 polymer ?
#
loop_
_entity_poly.entity_id
_entity_poly.type
_entity_poly.pdbx_seq_one_letter_code
_entity_poly.pdbx_strand_id
1 'polypeptide(L)'
;MPDNEVIMAQHRHCLETVFQCIEDYLTEDEELVTNALETIVNLAPLLDLGIFSSSKPSYIKITGKRAVQAIMGMLGSVVKTWHCAAAELLGRLIINPDNEPFLLPFVPQIHKRLVDLMSLPSVDAQTAHGAQAAAVGALYNLAEVNMDCRLKLASERWAIDRLLKVIKAPHPVPEVCRKAAMILESLVSEPQNRALLLAYENAFAEILFTDARYSDTFARILYELTSRPNNKVAAARGVWGM
;
A
#
# COMPACT_ATOMS: atom_id res chain seq x y z
N MET A 1 14.00 2.47 -21.84
CA MET A 1 13.66 2.75 -23.25
C MET A 1 12.30 2.11 -23.45
N PRO A 2 11.24 2.88 -23.76
CA PRO A 2 9.86 2.38 -23.69
C PRO A 2 9.64 1.08 -24.47
N ASP A 3 10.25 0.96 -25.65
CA ASP A 3 10.13 -0.24 -26.49
C ASP A 3 10.76 -1.49 -25.84
N ASN A 4 11.88 -1.32 -25.12
CA ASN A 4 12.55 -2.42 -24.42
C ASN A 4 11.70 -2.93 -23.26
N GLU A 5 11.04 -2.02 -22.52
CA GLU A 5 10.20 -2.37 -21.37
C GLU A 5 9.00 -3.22 -21.81
N VAL A 6 8.37 -2.88 -22.93
CA VAL A 6 7.27 -3.66 -23.52
C VAL A 6 7.75 -5.07 -23.90
N ILE A 7 8.89 -5.17 -24.58
CA ILE A 7 9.42 -6.48 -25.03
C ILE A 7 9.79 -7.34 -23.81
N MET A 8 10.46 -6.77 -22.81
CA MET A 8 10.89 -7.49 -21.61
C MET A 8 9.70 -7.94 -20.76
N ALA A 9 8.70 -7.08 -20.56
CA ALA A 9 7.49 -7.41 -19.78
C ALA A 9 6.63 -8.51 -20.43
N GLN A 10 6.78 -8.73 -21.73
CA GLN A 10 6.09 -9.80 -22.46
C GLN A 10 6.94 -11.08 -22.61
N HIS A 11 8.18 -11.08 -22.14
CA HIS A 11 9.11 -12.19 -22.32
C HIS A 11 9.18 -13.08 -21.07
N ARG A 12 8.33 -14.11 -21.01
CA ARG A 12 8.21 -15.03 -19.86
C ARG A 12 9.55 -15.48 -19.28
N HIS A 13 10.46 -16.00 -20.11
CA HIS A 13 11.74 -16.51 -19.61
C HIS A 13 12.66 -15.42 -19.02
N CYS A 14 12.54 -14.19 -19.52
CA CYS A 14 13.27 -13.05 -18.96
C CYS A 14 12.75 -12.77 -17.55
N LEU A 15 11.42 -12.67 -17.40
CA LEU A 15 10.79 -12.45 -16.11
C LEU A 15 11.03 -13.59 -15.12
N GLU A 16 10.97 -14.85 -15.57
CA GLU A 16 11.27 -16.00 -14.70
C GLU A 16 12.70 -15.95 -14.15
N THR A 17 13.67 -15.57 -14.98
CA THR A 17 15.07 -15.43 -14.56
C THR A 17 15.22 -14.32 -13.52
N VAL A 18 14.58 -13.17 -13.76
CA VAL A 18 14.64 -12.03 -12.85
C VAL A 18 13.93 -12.33 -11.51
N PHE A 19 12.77 -12.97 -11.54
CA PHE A 19 12.06 -13.38 -10.32
C PHE A 19 12.79 -14.49 -9.55
N GLN A 20 13.49 -15.41 -10.23
CA GLN A 20 14.32 -16.41 -9.56
C GLN A 20 15.45 -15.73 -8.77
N CYS A 21 16.11 -14.75 -9.38
CA CYS A 21 17.13 -13.96 -8.69
C CYS A 21 16.58 -13.23 -7.45
N ILE A 22 15.39 -12.64 -7.55
CA ILE A 22 14.72 -12.00 -6.40
C ILE A 22 14.34 -13.02 -5.32
N GLU A 23 13.89 -14.21 -5.71
CA GLU A 23 13.53 -15.28 -4.77
C GLU A 23 14.76 -15.82 -4.01
N ASP A 24 15.90 -15.90 -4.68
CA ASP A 24 17.16 -16.45 -4.15
C ASP A 24 18.03 -15.39 -3.45
N TYR A 25 17.46 -14.26 -3.04
CA TYR A 25 18.19 -13.10 -2.48
C TYR A 25 19.09 -13.38 -1.26
N LEU A 26 18.88 -14.51 -0.57
CA LEU A 26 19.70 -14.92 0.58
C LEU A 26 21.04 -15.54 0.15
N THR A 27 21.11 -16.05 -1.07
CA THR A 27 22.29 -16.74 -1.62
C THR A 27 22.88 -16.04 -2.82
N GLU A 28 22.10 -15.20 -3.49
CA GLU A 28 22.54 -14.40 -4.63
C GLU A 28 23.35 -13.17 -4.22
N ASP A 29 24.08 -12.61 -5.19
CA ASP A 29 24.84 -11.38 -5.03
C ASP A 29 23.92 -10.15 -4.84
N GLU A 30 24.28 -9.25 -3.92
CA GLU A 30 23.46 -8.09 -3.53
C GLU A 30 23.21 -7.13 -4.71
N GLU A 31 24.22 -6.92 -5.56
CA GLU A 31 24.12 -6.06 -6.74
C GLU A 31 23.20 -6.70 -7.77
N LEU A 32 23.31 -8.02 -7.96
CA LEU A 32 22.44 -8.77 -8.86
C LEU A 32 20.97 -8.71 -8.42
N VAL A 33 20.68 -8.93 -7.14
CA VAL A 33 19.33 -8.83 -6.56
C VAL A 33 18.78 -7.41 -6.72
N THR A 34 19.60 -6.40 -6.45
CA THR A 34 19.22 -4.98 -6.60
C THR A 34 18.83 -4.67 -8.05
N ASN A 35 19.68 -5.06 -9.01
CA ASN A 35 19.42 -4.86 -10.44
C ASN A 35 18.17 -5.61 -10.90
N ALA A 36 17.96 -6.84 -10.41
CA ALA A 36 16.76 -7.62 -10.72
C ALA A 36 15.49 -6.93 -10.21
N LEU A 37 15.50 -6.45 -8.97
CA LEU A 37 14.36 -5.78 -8.36
C LEU A 37 14.04 -4.45 -9.04
N GLU A 38 15.05 -3.63 -9.33
CA GLU A 38 14.89 -2.37 -10.08
C GLU A 38 14.34 -2.62 -11.49
N THR A 39 14.81 -3.66 -12.16
CA THR A 39 14.29 -4.08 -13.46
C THR A 39 12.80 -4.39 -13.36
N ILE A 40 12.37 -5.19 -12.39
CA ILE A 40 10.94 -5.53 -12.23
C ILE A 40 10.09 -4.31 -11.85
N VAL A 41 10.59 -3.40 -11.00
CA VAL A 41 9.89 -2.14 -10.67
C VAL A 41 9.61 -1.31 -11.92
N ASN A 42 10.57 -1.23 -12.85
CA ASN A 42 10.42 -0.51 -14.11
C ASN A 42 9.42 -1.21 -15.05
N LEU A 43 9.40 -2.54 -15.08
CA LEU A 43 8.47 -3.33 -15.89
C LEU A 43 7.05 -3.43 -15.29
N ALA A 44 6.89 -3.13 -14.00
CA ALA A 44 5.65 -3.35 -13.24
C ALA A 44 4.38 -2.80 -13.90
N PRO A 45 4.35 -1.60 -14.52
CA PRO A 45 3.15 -1.08 -15.18
C PRO A 45 2.66 -1.91 -16.37
N LEU A 46 3.54 -2.73 -16.96
CA LEU A 46 3.28 -3.57 -18.13
C LEU A 46 3.22 -5.07 -17.77
N LEU A 47 3.51 -5.42 -16.52
CA LEU A 47 3.64 -6.79 -16.08
C LEU A 47 2.27 -7.39 -15.73
N ASP A 48 1.91 -8.45 -16.44
CA ASP A 48 0.82 -9.37 -16.10
C ASP A 48 1.39 -10.67 -15.52
N LEU A 49 1.10 -10.95 -14.25
CA LEU A 49 1.52 -12.15 -13.53
C LEU A 49 0.90 -13.43 -14.12
N GLY A 50 -0.16 -13.31 -14.93
CA GLY A 50 -0.74 -14.38 -15.74
C GLY A 50 0.25 -15.01 -16.71
N ILE A 51 1.33 -14.30 -17.09
CA ILE A 51 2.37 -14.82 -17.99
C ILE A 51 3.03 -16.11 -17.47
N PHE A 52 3.09 -16.29 -16.15
CA PHE A 52 3.65 -17.48 -15.50
C PHE A 52 2.71 -18.70 -15.52
N SER A 53 1.46 -18.53 -15.95
CA SER A 53 0.47 -19.61 -16.06
C SER A 53 0.48 -20.30 -17.42
N SER A 54 1.36 -19.90 -18.34
CA SER A 54 1.42 -20.44 -19.69
C SER A 54 1.78 -21.94 -19.70
N SER A 55 1.14 -22.69 -20.60
CA SER A 55 1.40 -24.12 -20.84
C SER A 55 2.70 -24.40 -21.61
N LYS A 56 3.39 -23.37 -22.10
CA LYS A 56 4.67 -23.52 -22.79
C LYS A 56 5.72 -24.12 -21.83
N PRO A 57 6.63 -24.98 -22.33
CA PRO A 57 7.73 -25.49 -21.52
C PRO A 57 8.53 -24.34 -20.91
N SER A 58 8.83 -24.45 -19.62
CA SER A 58 9.73 -23.56 -18.92
C SER A 58 10.72 -24.37 -18.08
N TYR A 59 11.96 -23.91 -18.08
CA TYR A 59 13.04 -24.50 -17.28
C TYR A 59 13.07 -23.93 -15.86
N ILE A 60 12.52 -22.73 -15.65
CA ILE A 60 12.49 -22.04 -14.36
C ILE A 60 11.03 -22.02 -13.87
N LYS A 61 10.73 -22.75 -12.80
CA LYS A 61 9.35 -22.99 -12.33
C LYS A 61 8.75 -21.84 -11.52
N ILE A 62 8.93 -20.59 -11.93
CA ILE A 62 8.24 -19.45 -11.29
C ILE A 62 6.75 -19.50 -11.67
N THR A 63 5.90 -19.35 -10.65
CA THR A 63 4.44 -19.21 -10.79
C THR A 63 4.05 -17.82 -10.33
N GLY A 64 2.87 -17.32 -10.72
CA GLY A 64 2.37 -16.03 -10.22
C GLY A 64 2.37 -15.96 -8.68
N LYS A 65 2.01 -17.06 -8.01
CA LYS A 65 2.08 -17.15 -6.54
C LYS A 65 3.51 -17.02 -6.02
N ARG A 66 4.48 -17.71 -6.62
CA ARG A 66 5.91 -17.62 -6.23
C ARG A 66 6.48 -16.23 -6.48
N ALA A 67 6.11 -15.59 -7.59
CA ALA A 67 6.48 -14.22 -7.88
C ALA A 67 6.02 -13.27 -6.77
N VAL A 68 4.75 -13.35 -6.35
CA VAL A 68 4.24 -12.54 -5.23
C VAL A 68 4.97 -12.87 -3.91
N GLN A 69 5.26 -14.15 -3.64
CA GLN A 69 6.03 -14.55 -2.46
C GLN A 69 7.45 -13.99 -2.45
N ALA A 70 8.13 -13.94 -3.60
CA ALA A 70 9.45 -13.33 -3.74
C ALA A 70 9.40 -11.83 -3.41
N ILE A 71 8.38 -11.11 -3.92
CA ILE A 71 8.15 -9.69 -3.59
C ILE A 71 7.90 -9.51 -2.09
N MET A 72 7.11 -10.40 -1.48
CA MET A 72 6.87 -10.38 -0.03
C MET A 72 8.16 -10.62 0.77
N GLY A 73 9.07 -11.47 0.27
CA GLY A 73 10.41 -11.64 0.82
C GLY A 73 11.19 -10.32 0.80
N MET A 74 11.16 -9.60 -0.33
CA MET A 74 11.85 -8.31 -0.47
C MET A 74 11.24 -7.24 0.44
N LEU A 75 9.91 -7.22 0.55
CA LEU A 75 9.18 -6.32 1.44
C LEU A 75 9.55 -6.55 2.92
N GLY A 76 9.88 -7.80 3.28
CA GLY A 76 10.38 -8.20 4.59
C GLY A 76 11.87 -7.95 4.82
N SER A 77 12.63 -7.52 3.81
CA SER A 77 14.08 -7.39 3.89
C SER A 77 14.54 -6.31 4.88
N VAL A 78 15.72 -6.56 5.46
CA VAL A 78 16.49 -5.59 6.25
C VAL A 78 17.20 -4.55 5.38
N VAL A 79 17.41 -4.86 4.10
CA VAL A 79 17.98 -3.94 3.11
C VAL A 79 16.92 -2.91 2.74
N LYS A 80 17.18 -1.65 3.08
CA LYS A 80 16.21 -0.56 2.94
C LYS A 80 15.75 -0.37 1.50
N THR A 81 16.68 -0.35 0.56
CA THR A 81 16.38 -0.17 -0.87
C THR A 81 15.46 -1.29 -1.37
N TRP A 82 15.64 -2.53 -0.92
CA TRP A 82 14.82 -3.66 -1.34
C TRP A 82 13.39 -3.58 -0.85
N HIS A 83 13.15 -3.28 0.44
CA HIS A 83 11.77 -3.16 0.89
C HIS A 83 11.05 -1.93 0.31
N CYS A 84 11.79 -0.87 -0.03
CA CYS A 84 11.22 0.31 -0.70
C CYS A 84 10.77 -0.06 -2.11
N ALA A 85 11.65 -0.69 -2.88
CA ALA A 85 11.38 -1.14 -4.23
C ALA A 85 10.26 -2.20 -4.26
N ALA A 86 10.21 -3.11 -3.28
CA ALA A 86 9.13 -4.08 -3.15
C ALA A 86 7.77 -3.43 -2.85
N ALA A 87 7.75 -2.41 -1.97
CA ALA A 87 6.52 -1.65 -1.69
C ALA A 87 6.03 -0.93 -2.96
N GLU A 88 6.93 -0.26 -3.68
CA GLU A 88 6.61 0.39 -4.94
C GLU A 88 6.13 -0.61 -6.00
N LEU A 89 6.80 -1.76 -6.12
CA LEU A 89 6.43 -2.83 -7.04
C LEU A 89 5.00 -3.32 -6.78
N LEU A 90 4.64 -3.62 -5.52
CA LEU A 90 3.28 -4.02 -5.16
C LEU A 90 2.26 -2.94 -5.52
N GLY A 91 2.59 -1.68 -5.22
CA GLY A 91 1.74 -0.53 -5.56
C GLY A 91 1.54 -0.36 -7.06
N ARG A 92 2.53 -0.67 -7.90
CA ARG A 92 2.42 -0.60 -9.36
C ARG A 92 1.67 -1.80 -9.94
N LEU A 93 1.93 -3.01 -9.44
CA LEU A 93 1.30 -4.22 -9.95
C LEU A 93 -0.21 -4.26 -9.72
N ILE A 94 -0.67 -3.75 -8.58
CA ILE A 94 -2.10 -3.77 -8.23
C ILE A 94 -2.95 -2.84 -9.11
N ILE A 95 -2.34 -1.92 -9.86
CA ILE A 95 -3.05 -1.06 -10.81
C ILE A 95 -3.60 -1.89 -11.98
N ASN A 96 -2.92 -2.99 -12.34
CA ASN A 96 -3.40 -3.89 -13.37
C ASN A 96 -4.43 -4.87 -12.76
N PRO A 97 -5.71 -4.82 -13.18
CA PRO A 97 -6.75 -5.70 -12.63
C PRO A 97 -6.47 -7.19 -12.86
N ASP A 98 -5.72 -7.55 -13.92
CA ASP A 98 -5.34 -8.94 -14.19
C ASP A 98 -4.40 -9.51 -13.12
N ASN A 99 -3.72 -8.64 -12.36
CA ASN A 99 -2.86 -9.05 -11.25
C ASN A 99 -3.62 -9.24 -9.93
N GLU A 100 -4.85 -8.74 -9.79
CA GLU A 100 -5.63 -8.81 -8.55
C GLU A 100 -5.79 -10.25 -8.02
N PRO A 101 -6.13 -11.27 -8.83
CA PRO A 101 -6.29 -12.64 -8.32
C PRO A 101 -5.04 -13.21 -7.65
N PHE A 102 -3.85 -12.72 -8.03
CA PHE A 102 -2.58 -13.13 -7.45
C PHE A 102 -2.23 -12.35 -6.19
N LEU A 103 -2.58 -11.06 -6.13
CA LEU A 103 -2.22 -10.15 -5.04
C LEU A 103 -3.22 -10.16 -3.88
N LEU A 104 -4.53 -10.22 -4.16
CA LEU A 104 -5.60 -10.17 -3.15
C LEU A 104 -5.45 -11.20 -2.01
N PRO A 105 -5.00 -12.45 -2.25
CA PRO A 105 -4.75 -13.41 -1.18
C PRO A 105 -3.68 -12.96 -0.15
N PHE A 106 -2.78 -12.06 -0.55
CA PHE A 106 -1.68 -11.56 0.29
C PHE A 106 -1.97 -10.20 0.94
N VAL A 107 -3.09 -9.54 0.61
CA VAL A 107 -3.44 -8.19 1.08
C VAL A 107 -3.29 -7.99 2.59
N PRO A 108 -3.74 -8.90 3.48
CA PRO A 108 -3.55 -8.72 4.92
C PRO A 108 -2.07 -8.61 5.33
N GLN A 109 -1.19 -9.40 4.69
CA GLN A 109 0.24 -9.38 4.96
C GLN A 109 0.90 -8.14 4.37
N ILE A 110 0.47 -7.74 3.16
CA ILE A 110 0.91 -6.52 2.49
C ILE A 110 0.55 -5.30 3.33
N HIS A 111 -0.71 -5.14 3.75
CA HIS A 111 -1.16 -4.01 4.58
C HIS A 111 -0.36 -3.88 5.85
N LYS A 112 -0.26 -4.96 6.63
CA LYS A 112 0.54 -4.98 7.86
C LYS A 112 1.96 -4.45 7.62
N ARG A 113 2.62 -4.96 6.59
CA ARG A 113 4.02 -4.60 6.33
C ARG A 113 4.16 -3.17 5.79
N LEU A 114 3.29 -2.72 4.88
CA LEU A 114 3.30 -1.34 4.37
C LEU A 114 3.00 -0.34 5.49
N VAL A 115 2.07 -0.67 6.39
CA VAL A 115 1.77 0.14 7.57
C VAL A 115 3.01 0.25 8.47
N ASP A 116 3.79 -0.83 8.65
CA ASP A 116 5.09 -0.79 9.34
C ASP A 116 6.13 0.09 8.65
N LEU A 117 6.22 0.04 7.32
CA LEU A 117 7.15 0.86 6.55
C LEU A 117 6.89 2.37 6.69
N MET A 118 5.63 2.81 6.85
CA MET A 118 5.29 4.23 7.03
C MET A 118 5.93 4.88 8.27
N SER A 119 6.37 4.09 9.25
CA SER A 119 6.90 4.58 10.53
C SER A 119 8.27 4.01 10.89
N LEU A 120 9.00 3.45 9.92
CA LEU A 120 10.35 2.97 10.19
C LEU A 120 11.26 4.12 10.64
N PRO A 121 11.89 4.01 11.81
CA PRO A 121 12.93 4.95 12.20
C PRO A 121 14.13 4.76 11.28
N SER A 122 14.58 5.83 10.63
CA SER A 122 15.71 5.81 9.74
C SER A 122 16.71 6.91 10.11
N VAL A 123 17.99 6.52 10.19
CA VAL A 123 19.13 7.42 10.45
C VAL A 123 19.35 8.41 9.30
N ASP A 124 18.94 8.04 8.09
CA ASP A 124 18.99 8.89 6.91
C ASP A 124 17.58 9.31 6.51
N ALA A 125 17.34 10.63 6.51
CA ALA A 125 16.05 11.20 6.18
C ALA A 125 15.62 10.85 4.74
N GLN A 126 16.55 10.76 3.80
CA GLN A 126 16.21 10.52 2.39
C GLN A 126 15.64 9.11 2.18
N THR A 127 16.30 8.08 2.73
CA THR A 127 15.80 6.70 2.68
C THR A 127 14.53 6.50 3.52
N ALA A 128 14.37 7.26 4.62
CA ALA A 128 13.13 7.24 5.41
C ALA A 128 11.92 7.71 4.60
N HIS A 129 12.11 8.82 3.88
CA HIS A 129 11.12 9.43 3.02
C HIS A 129 10.77 8.53 1.83
N GLY A 130 11.77 7.87 1.21
CA GLY A 130 11.54 6.90 0.14
C GLY A 130 10.63 5.74 0.57
N ALA A 131 10.93 5.11 1.72
CA ALA A 131 10.14 4.01 2.25
C ALA A 131 8.70 4.42 2.58
N GLN A 132 8.53 5.57 3.23
CA GLN A 132 7.22 6.10 3.58
C GLN A 132 6.40 6.45 2.33
N ALA A 133 7.03 7.09 1.33
CA ALA A 133 6.37 7.44 0.07
C ALA A 133 5.93 6.18 -0.71
N ALA A 134 6.79 5.17 -0.82
CA ALA A 134 6.45 3.90 -1.47
C ALA A 134 5.31 3.18 -0.74
N ALA A 135 5.35 3.14 0.60
CA ALA A 135 4.31 2.52 1.40
C ALA A 135 2.94 3.21 1.26
N VAL A 136 2.90 4.54 1.39
CA VAL A 136 1.67 5.32 1.21
C VAL A 136 1.15 5.19 -0.22
N GLY A 137 2.04 5.22 -1.22
CA GLY A 137 1.67 5.02 -2.63
C GLY A 137 1.01 3.67 -2.89
N ALA A 138 1.58 2.60 -2.33
CA ALA A 138 1.04 1.25 -2.46
C ALA A 138 -0.29 1.08 -1.71
N LEU A 139 -0.39 1.61 -0.49
CA LEU A 139 -1.63 1.59 0.30
C LEU A 139 -2.76 2.38 -0.39
N TYR A 140 -2.44 3.50 -1.01
CA TYR A 140 -3.39 4.27 -1.80
C TYR A 140 -3.96 3.42 -2.95
N ASN A 141 -3.10 2.81 -3.76
CA ASN A 141 -3.56 2.01 -4.89
C ASN A 141 -4.37 0.79 -4.42
N LEU A 142 -3.96 0.12 -3.33
CA LEU A 142 -4.69 -1.01 -2.73
C LEU A 142 -6.08 -0.60 -2.21
N ALA A 143 -6.21 0.57 -1.59
CA ALA A 143 -7.50 1.08 -1.10
C ALA A 143 -8.51 1.35 -2.23
N GLU A 144 -8.02 1.70 -3.42
CA GLU A 144 -8.86 1.99 -4.59
C GLU A 144 -9.37 0.72 -5.30
N VAL A 145 -8.76 -0.44 -5.08
CA VAL A 145 -9.15 -1.70 -5.74
C VAL A 145 -10.59 -2.09 -5.44
N ASN A 146 -10.91 -2.29 -4.15
CA ASN A 146 -12.23 -2.74 -3.73
C ASN A 146 -12.51 -2.45 -2.25
N MET A 147 -13.78 -2.63 -1.86
CA MET A 147 -14.25 -2.45 -0.49
C MET A 147 -13.48 -3.34 0.50
N ASP A 148 -13.21 -4.61 0.16
CA ASP A 148 -12.54 -5.55 1.06
C ASP A 148 -11.12 -5.09 1.44
N CYS A 149 -10.37 -4.50 0.50
CA CYS A 149 -9.08 -3.88 0.78
C CYS A 149 -9.23 -2.72 1.77
N ARG A 150 -10.22 -1.85 1.60
CA ARG A 150 -10.49 -0.74 2.54
C ARG A 150 -10.85 -1.22 3.94
N LEU A 151 -11.70 -2.24 4.06
CA LEU A 151 -12.07 -2.81 5.36
C LEU A 151 -10.85 -3.45 6.06
N LYS A 152 -10.02 -4.17 5.30
CA LYS A 152 -8.79 -4.78 5.83
C LYS A 152 -7.75 -3.73 6.23
N LEU A 153 -7.63 -2.63 5.49
CA LEU A 153 -6.71 -1.56 5.84
C LEU A 153 -7.16 -0.80 7.08
N ALA A 154 -8.44 -0.44 7.18
CA ALA A 154 -8.97 0.26 8.36
C ALA A 154 -8.89 -0.57 9.66
N SER A 155 -8.96 -1.90 9.55
CA SER A 155 -8.78 -2.81 10.67
C SER A 155 -7.33 -3.16 10.99
N GLU A 156 -6.37 -2.79 10.13
CA GLU A 156 -4.95 -3.00 10.38
C GLU A 156 -4.48 -2.09 11.53
N ARG A 157 -3.71 -2.68 12.45
CA ARG A 157 -3.31 -1.99 13.67
C ARG A 157 -2.41 -0.80 13.32
N TRP A 158 -2.72 0.36 13.90
CA TRP A 158 -2.00 1.62 13.69
C TRP A 158 -2.09 2.22 12.29
N ALA A 159 -2.88 1.65 11.36
CA ALA A 159 -2.96 2.17 10.01
C ALA A 159 -3.43 3.65 10.01
N ILE A 160 -4.52 3.94 10.73
CA ILE A 160 -5.11 5.28 10.82
C ILE A 160 -4.17 6.24 11.56
N ASP A 161 -3.61 5.82 12.70
CA ASP A 161 -2.62 6.61 13.46
C ASP A 161 -1.43 7.04 12.60
N ARG A 162 -0.90 6.10 11.80
CA ARG A 162 0.30 6.34 10.98
C ARG A 162 -0.02 7.22 9.77
N LEU A 163 -1.18 7.05 9.14
CA LEU A 163 -1.66 7.98 8.10
C LEU A 163 -1.82 9.40 8.65
N LEU A 164 -2.43 9.54 9.83
CA LEU A 164 -2.54 10.83 10.50
C LEU A 164 -1.19 11.44 10.82
N LYS A 165 -0.22 10.63 11.25
CA LYS A 165 1.16 11.08 11.51
C LYS A 165 1.83 11.62 10.23
N VAL A 166 1.66 10.95 9.08
CA VAL A 166 2.17 11.42 7.78
C VAL A 166 1.59 12.79 7.39
N ILE A 167 0.33 13.05 7.74
CA ILE A 167 -0.35 14.31 7.43
C ILE A 167 0.11 15.42 8.40
N LYS A 168 0.17 15.12 9.71
CA LYS A 168 0.55 16.10 10.75
C LYS A 168 2.04 16.44 10.75
N ALA A 169 2.91 15.49 10.40
CA ALA A 169 4.34 15.70 10.21
C ALA A 169 4.65 15.58 8.70
N PRO A 170 4.45 16.65 7.93
CA PRO A 170 4.36 16.57 6.48
C PRO A 170 5.67 16.11 5.86
N HIS A 171 5.54 15.16 4.94
CA HIS A 171 6.61 14.64 4.10
C HIS A 171 7.10 15.72 3.10
N PRO A 172 8.39 15.74 2.71
CA PRO A 172 8.92 16.73 1.77
C PRO A 172 8.24 16.73 0.40
N VAL A 173 7.69 15.58 -0.01
CA VAL A 173 6.89 15.40 -1.22
C VAL A 173 5.40 15.56 -0.86
N PRO A 174 4.72 16.66 -1.26
CA PRO A 174 3.34 16.95 -0.84
C PRO A 174 2.32 15.88 -1.28
N GLU A 175 2.60 15.22 -2.41
CA GLU A 175 1.77 14.16 -2.98
C GLU A 175 1.60 12.98 -2.01
N VAL A 176 2.60 12.70 -1.17
CA VAL A 176 2.54 11.62 -0.17
C VAL A 176 1.48 11.94 0.89
N CYS A 177 1.48 13.15 1.43
CA CYS A 177 0.47 13.59 2.39
C CYS A 177 -0.92 13.67 1.76
N ARG A 178 -1.02 14.10 0.49
CA ARG A 178 -2.28 14.11 -0.26
C ARG A 178 -2.87 12.70 -0.39
N LYS A 179 -2.06 11.71 -0.81
CA LYS A 179 -2.46 10.30 -0.87
C LYS A 179 -2.87 9.75 0.50
N ALA A 180 -2.15 10.09 1.56
CA ALA A 180 -2.52 9.69 2.92
C ALA A 180 -3.92 10.22 3.32
N ALA A 181 -4.23 11.47 2.99
CA ALA A 181 -5.56 12.05 3.23
C ALA A 181 -6.65 11.37 2.38
N MET A 182 -6.38 11.09 1.11
CA MET A 182 -7.32 10.36 0.24
C MET A 182 -7.57 8.92 0.71
N ILE A 183 -6.54 8.24 1.25
CA ILE A 183 -6.75 6.92 1.87
C ILE A 183 -7.77 7.06 2.99
N LEU A 184 -7.58 8.00 3.93
CA LEU A 184 -8.53 8.21 5.04
C LEU A 184 -9.94 8.52 4.54
N GLU A 185 -10.08 9.37 3.52
CA GLU A 185 -11.37 9.68 2.89
C GLU A 185 -12.04 8.43 2.32
N SER A 186 -11.30 7.61 1.58
CA SER A 186 -11.76 6.34 1.00
C SER A 186 -12.13 5.32 2.09
N LEU A 187 -11.41 5.30 3.22
CA LEU A 187 -11.76 4.44 4.36
C LEU A 187 -13.05 4.88 5.05
N VAL A 188 -13.33 6.18 5.14
CA VAL A 188 -14.53 6.76 5.77
C VAL A 188 -15.78 6.52 4.93
N SER A 189 -15.65 6.45 3.60
CA SER A 189 -16.80 6.18 2.73
C SER A 189 -17.45 4.82 2.98
N GLU A 190 -16.72 3.89 3.61
CA GLU A 190 -17.22 2.57 4.00
C GLU A 190 -17.96 2.59 5.35
N PRO A 191 -19.29 2.31 5.36
CA PRO A 191 -20.08 2.35 6.59
C PRO A 191 -19.55 1.44 7.71
N GLN A 192 -18.95 0.31 7.36
CA GLN A 192 -18.42 -0.68 8.30
C GLN A 192 -17.19 -0.17 9.06
N ASN A 193 -16.43 0.77 8.48
CA ASN A 193 -15.25 1.36 9.12
C ASN A 193 -15.62 2.47 10.12
N ARG A 194 -16.85 2.97 10.10
CA ARG A 194 -17.28 4.13 10.87
C ARG A 194 -16.94 4.03 12.36
N ALA A 195 -17.23 2.89 12.99
CA ALA A 195 -16.96 2.72 14.42
C ALA A 195 -15.46 2.83 14.76
N LEU A 196 -14.58 2.37 13.87
CA LEU A 196 -13.14 2.49 14.02
C LEU A 196 -12.68 3.93 13.82
N LEU A 197 -13.23 4.63 12.82
CA LEU A 197 -12.77 5.98 12.46
C LEU A 197 -13.34 7.08 13.34
N LEU A 198 -14.51 6.87 13.97
CA LEU A 198 -15.06 7.80 14.97
C LEU A 198 -14.12 8.01 16.17
N ALA A 199 -13.30 7.01 16.51
CA ALA A 199 -12.28 7.16 17.56
C ALA A 199 -11.25 8.27 17.26
N TYR A 200 -11.13 8.68 15.99
CA TYR A 200 -10.20 9.69 15.50
C TYR A 200 -10.87 11.03 15.14
N GLU A 201 -12.17 11.19 15.45
CA GLU A 201 -12.94 12.40 15.12
C GLU A 201 -12.25 13.69 15.59
N ASN A 202 -11.74 13.71 16.83
CA ASN A 202 -11.01 14.86 17.36
C ASN A 202 -9.74 15.18 16.55
N ALA A 203 -9.00 14.17 16.10
CA ALA A 203 -7.81 14.37 15.30
C ALA A 203 -8.15 14.88 13.90
N PHE A 204 -9.29 14.45 13.33
CA PHE A 204 -9.79 14.95 12.05
C PHE A 204 -10.23 16.41 12.15
N ALA A 205 -10.95 16.77 13.22
CA ALA A 205 -11.35 18.15 13.50
C ALA A 205 -10.14 19.06 13.71
N GLU A 206 -9.14 18.60 14.46
CA GLU A 206 -7.89 19.34 14.64
C GLU A 206 -7.23 19.66 13.30
N ILE A 207 -7.08 18.68 12.39
CA ILE A 207 -6.49 18.89 11.06
C ILE A 207 -7.33 19.87 10.24
N LEU A 208 -8.66 19.72 10.25
CA LEU A 208 -9.59 20.62 9.55
C LEU A 208 -9.36 22.09 9.91
N PHE A 209 -9.20 22.38 11.20
CA PHE A 209 -9.06 23.76 11.70
C PHE A 209 -7.62 24.28 11.73
N THR A 210 -6.61 23.42 11.60
CA THR A 210 -5.18 23.81 11.69
C THR A 210 -4.49 23.87 10.33
N ASP A 211 -4.89 23.04 9.35
CA ASP A 211 -4.24 22.97 8.04
C ASP A 211 -5.23 23.21 6.90
N ALA A 212 -5.18 24.44 6.36
CA ALA A 212 -6.03 24.88 5.24
C ALA A 212 -5.90 24.01 3.97
N ARG A 213 -4.78 23.29 3.79
CA ARG A 213 -4.53 22.46 2.60
C ARG A 213 -5.44 21.24 2.55
N TYR A 214 -5.81 20.71 3.71
CA TYR A 214 -6.61 19.50 3.83
C TYR A 214 -8.02 19.76 4.36
N SER A 215 -8.37 21.02 4.64
CA SER A 215 -9.67 21.38 5.23
C SER A 215 -10.86 20.83 4.44
N ASP A 216 -10.87 20.90 3.11
CA ASP A 216 -11.98 20.35 2.31
C ASP A 216 -12.13 18.83 2.48
N THR A 217 -11.03 18.08 2.34
CA THR A 217 -11.02 16.63 2.56
C THR A 217 -11.46 16.25 3.96
N PHE A 218 -10.96 16.94 4.99
CA PHE A 218 -11.30 16.61 6.38
C PHE A 218 -12.70 17.07 6.79
N ALA A 219 -13.23 18.14 6.18
CA ALA A 219 -14.64 18.50 6.32
C ALA A 219 -15.54 17.41 5.75
N ARG A 220 -15.21 16.86 4.57
CA ARG A 220 -15.94 15.75 3.95
C ARG A 220 -15.86 14.47 4.80
N ILE A 221 -14.69 14.15 5.33
CA ILE A 221 -14.50 13.02 6.27
C ILE A 221 -15.44 13.17 7.48
N LEU A 222 -15.42 14.32 8.14
CA LEU A 222 -16.27 14.56 9.32
C LEU A 222 -17.76 14.55 8.95
N TYR A 223 -18.12 15.12 7.80
CA TYR A 223 -19.48 15.06 7.29
C TYR A 223 -19.95 13.61 7.09
N GLU A 224 -19.17 12.76 6.43
CA GLU A 224 -19.54 11.35 6.21
C GLU A 224 -19.66 10.56 7.52
N LEU A 225 -18.78 10.83 8.50
CA LEU A 225 -18.83 10.19 9.82
C LEU A 225 -20.04 10.60 10.65
N THR A 226 -20.59 11.80 10.44
CA THR A 226 -21.66 12.38 11.27
C THR A 226 -23.04 12.36 10.60
N SER A 227 -23.11 12.53 9.28
CA SER A 227 -24.35 12.72 8.52
C SER A 227 -25.18 11.45 8.33
N ARG A 228 -24.54 10.27 8.27
CA ARG A 228 -25.28 9.01 8.07
C ARG A 228 -25.93 8.62 9.41
N PRO A 229 -27.26 8.42 9.50
CA PRO A 229 -27.87 7.93 10.73
C PRO A 229 -27.30 6.55 11.07
N ASN A 230 -26.83 6.37 12.30
CA ASN A 230 -26.43 5.06 12.78
C ASN A 230 -27.70 4.25 13.02
N ASN A 231 -27.89 3.11 12.35
CA ASN A 231 -28.96 2.14 12.68
C ASN A 231 -28.82 1.52 14.08
N LYS A 232 -27.85 2.00 14.87
CA LYS A 232 -27.73 1.81 16.30
C LYS A 232 -27.53 3.17 16.97
N VAL A 233 -28.60 3.95 17.07
CA VAL A 233 -28.74 4.90 18.17
C VAL A 233 -28.75 4.04 19.44
N ALA A 234 -27.59 3.91 20.08
CA ALA A 234 -27.58 3.60 21.49
C ALA A 234 -28.31 4.77 22.14
N ALA A 235 -29.57 4.55 22.54
CA ALA A 235 -30.30 5.50 23.35
C ALA A 235 -29.41 5.88 24.53
N ALA A 236 -28.92 7.13 24.54
CA ALA A 236 -28.30 7.69 25.71
C ALA A 236 -29.32 7.50 26.85
N ARG A 237 -29.01 6.62 27.82
CA ARG A 237 -29.70 6.65 29.11
C ARG A 237 -29.37 8.00 29.71
N GLY A 238 -30.28 8.95 29.55
CA GLY A 238 -30.18 10.26 30.17
C GLY A 238 -30.04 10.08 31.66
N VAL A 239 -28.86 10.39 32.20
CA VAL A 239 -28.69 10.63 33.62
C VAL A 239 -29.17 12.05 33.85
N TRP A 240 -30.48 12.19 34.08
CA TRP A 240 -31.00 13.39 34.72
C TRP A 240 -30.62 13.31 36.19
N GLY A 241 -29.89 14.32 36.66
CA GLY A 241 -29.48 14.45 38.05
C GLY A 241 -30.67 14.48 39.01
N MET A 242 -30.44 13.97 40.22
CA MET A 242 -31.29 14.21 41.38
C MET A 242 -31.14 15.65 41.87
#